data_AF-A0A7C9FBK7-F1
#
_entry.id   AF-A0A7C9FBK7-F1
#
_cell.length_a   1.000
_cell.length_b   1.000
_cell.length_c   1.000
_cell.angle_alpha   90.00
_cell.angle_beta   90.00
_cell.angle_gamma   90.00
#
_symmetry.space_group_name_H-M   'P 1'
#
loop_
_entity.id
_entity.type
_entity.pdbx_description
1 polymer ?
#
loop_
_entity_poly.entity_id
_entity_poly.type
_entity_poly.pdbx_seq_one_letter_code
_entity_poly.pdbx_strand_id
1 'polypeptide(L)'
;MKKDTTSHLRHFESMLWQNELEYNRRELAIFESYLLNKGACIQPYKLTDLMSQLHQYLQSVDKLLDEIRPETRVMPLAANGDISKGRKTECAQWHIREEMFYFEQSYRQFRHRFCSFAEGLEVA
;
A
#
# COMPACT_ATOMS: atom_id res chain seq x y z
N MET A 1 -7.13 -33.18 13.95
CA MET A 1 -7.45 -32.21 12.87
C MET A 1 -6.66 -30.93 13.13
N LYS A 2 -5.64 -30.62 12.31
CA LYS A 2 -4.79 -29.40 12.42
C LYS A 2 -4.43 -28.91 11.00
N LYS A 3 -5.42 -28.58 10.16
CA LYS A 3 -5.16 -28.17 8.76
C LYS A 3 -5.67 -26.79 8.34
N ASP A 4 -6.48 -26.08 9.13
CA ASP A 4 -7.09 -24.82 8.67
C ASP A 4 -6.48 -23.52 9.22
N THR A 5 -5.66 -23.57 10.27
CA THR A 5 -5.16 -22.33 10.93
C THR A 5 -4.31 -21.47 10.00
N THR A 6 -3.51 -22.08 9.12
CA THR A 6 -2.62 -21.35 8.21
C THR A 6 -3.39 -20.56 7.14
N SER A 7 -4.51 -21.08 6.63
CA SER A 7 -5.32 -20.38 5.62
C SER A 7 -6.00 -19.14 6.21
N HIS A 8 -6.52 -19.25 7.44
CA HIS A 8 -7.14 -18.13 8.14
C HIS A 8 -6.14 -17.01 8.49
N LEU A 9 -4.91 -17.36 8.88
CA LEU A 9 -3.86 -16.38 9.15
C LEU A 9 -3.46 -15.60 7.90
N ARG A 10 -3.35 -16.30 6.75
CA ARG A 10 -3.02 -15.67 5.46
C ARG A 10 -4.11 -14.71 5.00
N HIS A 11 -5.37 -15.13 5.08
CA HIS A 11 -6.51 -14.27 4.74
C HIS A 11 -6.59 -13.03 5.65
N PHE A 12 -6.39 -13.21 6.96
CA PHE A 12 -6.37 -12.10 7.91
C PHE A 12 -5.25 -11.09 7.61
N GLU A 13 -4.06 -11.58 7.28
CA GLU A 13 -2.93 -10.74 6.87
C GLU A 13 -3.24 -9.94 5.59
N SER A 14 -3.79 -10.58 4.55
CA SER A 14 -4.22 -9.87 3.33
C SER A 14 -5.26 -8.78 3.63
N MET A 15 -6.20 -9.02 4.55
CA MET A 15 -7.14 -7.99 5.00
C MET A 15 -6.46 -6.83 5.75
N LEU A 16 -5.46 -7.12 6.59
CA LEU A 16 -4.70 -6.08 7.28
C LEU A 16 -3.97 -5.19 6.29
N TRP A 17 -3.27 -5.76 5.32
CA TRP A 17 -2.58 -4.98 4.29
C TRP A 17 -3.54 -4.18 3.43
N GLN A 18 -4.70 -4.74 3.07
CA GLN A 18 -5.70 -4.00 2.32
C GLN A 18 -6.17 -2.76 3.11
N ASN A 19 -6.42 -2.90 4.41
CA ASN A 19 -6.82 -1.77 5.25
C ASN A 19 -5.70 -0.72 5.37
N GLU A 20 -4.45 -1.16 5.52
CA GLU A 20 -3.30 -0.26 5.55
C GLU A 20 -3.15 0.51 4.23
N LEU A 21 -3.13 -0.18 3.09
CA LEU A 21 -3.02 0.46 1.78
C LEU A 21 -4.16 1.45 1.50
N GLU A 22 -5.39 1.13 1.87
CA GLU A 22 -6.52 2.06 1.76
C GLU A 22 -6.36 3.29 2.68
N TYR A 23 -5.76 3.12 3.86
CA TYR A 23 -5.39 4.25 4.73
C TYR A 23 -4.32 5.12 4.07
N ASN A 24 -3.22 4.51 3.57
CA ASN A 24 -2.13 5.23 2.91
C ASN A 24 -2.63 5.98 1.66
N ARG A 25 -3.56 5.39 0.90
CA ARG A 25 -4.21 6.04 -0.24
C ARG A 25 -4.95 7.30 0.14
N ARG A 26 -5.72 7.26 1.25
CA ARG A 26 -6.44 8.44 1.77
C ARG A 26 -5.47 9.50 2.27
N GLU A 27 -4.41 9.10 2.96
CA GLU A 27 -3.36 10.02 3.43
C GLU A 27 -2.66 10.71 2.25
N LEU A 28 -2.36 9.98 1.16
CA LEU A 28 -1.80 10.56 -0.07
C LEU A 28 -2.75 11.59 -0.70
N ALA A 29 -4.07 11.34 -0.72
CA ALA A 29 -5.04 12.33 -1.21
C ALA A 29 -5.07 13.61 -0.35
N ILE A 30 -4.86 13.49 0.97
CA ILE A 30 -4.71 14.65 1.86
C ILE A 30 -3.45 15.44 1.52
N PHE A 31 -2.32 14.75 1.30
CA PHE A 31 -1.06 15.38 0.90
C PHE A 31 -1.19 16.10 -0.45
N GLU A 32 -1.88 15.51 -1.41
CA GLU A 32 -2.13 16.12 -2.71
C GLU A 32 -2.95 17.40 -2.56
N SER A 33 -4.05 17.33 -1.80
CA SER A 33 -4.88 18.50 -1.51
C SER A 33 -4.08 19.61 -0.82
N TYR A 34 -3.21 19.25 0.13
CA TYR A 34 -2.32 20.20 0.79
C TYR A 34 -1.41 20.92 -0.22
N LEU A 35 -0.75 20.17 -1.11
CA LEU A 35 0.14 20.74 -2.13
C LEU A 35 -0.61 21.63 -3.11
N LEU A 36 -1.82 21.26 -3.52
CA LEU A 36 -2.65 22.08 -4.41
C LEU A 36 -3.07 23.39 -3.74
N ASN A 37 -3.42 23.36 -2.45
CA ASN A 37 -3.82 24.54 -1.69
C ASN A 37 -2.64 25.48 -1.37
N LYS A 38 -1.47 24.92 -1.08
CA LYS A 38 -0.27 25.67 -0.70
C LYS A 38 0.68 25.92 -1.87
N GLY A 39 0.33 25.47 -3.08
CA GLY A 39 1.21 25.47 -4.25
C GLY A 39 1.81 26.83 -4.62
N ALA A 40 1.09 27.92 -4.36
CA ALA A 40 1.59 29.29 -4.59
C ALA A 40 2.78 29.67 -3.68
N CYS A 41 2.91 29.03 -2.51
CA CYS A 41 3.99 29.26 -1.56
C CYS A 41 5.19 28.33 -1.78
N ILE A 42 5.10 27.39 -2.74
CA ILE A 42 6.09 26.35 -2.97
C ILE A 42 6.82 26.67 -4.27
N GLN A 43 8.14 26.55 -4.26
CA GLN A 43 8.92 26.74 -5.48
C GLN A 43 8.49 25.71 -6.55
N PRO A 44 8.28 26.13 -7.83
CA PRO A 44 7.67 25.26 -8.84
C PRO A 44 8.36 23.91 -9.04
N TYR A 45 9.70 23.90 -9.03
CA TYR A 45 10.46 22.65 -9.17
C TYR A 45 10.22 21.69 -7.99
N LYS A 46 10.06 22.24 -6.78
CA LYS A 46 9.86 21.44 -5.57
C LYS A 46 8.44 20.89 -5.50
N LEU A 47 7.46 21.69 -5.93
CA LEU A 47 6.07 21.25 -6.07
C LEU A 47 5.97 20.09 -7.05
N THR A 48 6.61 20.21 -8.23
CA THR A 48 6.64 19.14 -9.25
C THR A 48 7.29 17.86 -8.73
N ASP A 49 8.41 17.97 -8.01
CA ASP A 49 9.08 16.84 -7.36
C ASP A 49 8.17 16.13 -6.35
N LEU A 50 7.53 16.88 -5.44
CA LEU A 50 6.64 16.32 -4.43
C LEU A 50 5.39 15.68 -5.03
N MET A 51 4.76 16.31 -6.03
CA MET A 51 3.62 15.74 -6.75
C MET A 51 4.00 14.46 -7.49
N SER A 52 5.19 14.42 -8.11
CA SER A 52 5.68 13.23 -8.81
C SER A 52 5.90 12.06 -7.85
N GLN A 53 6.53 12.31 -6.71
CA GLN A 53 6.71 11.30 -5.66
C GLN A 53 5.37 10.80 -5.13
N LEU A 54 4.42 11.70 -4.88
CA LEU A 54 3.07 11.35 -4.43
C LEU A 54 2.36 10.42 -5.43
N HIS A 55 2.39 10.75 -6.71
CA HIS A 55 1.79 9.92 -7.76
C HIS A 55 2.46 8.54 -7.87
N GLN A 56 3.78 8.45 -7.68
CA GLN A 56 4.48 7.16 -7.64
C GLN A 56 4.01 6.29 -6.47
N TYR A 57 3.80 6.87 -5.29
CA TYR A 57 3.23 6.13 -4.16
C TYR A 57 1.78 5.73 -4.40
N LEU A 58 0.95 6.59 -5.00
CA LEU A 58 -0.42 6.23 -5.38
C LEU A 58 -0.44 5.04 -6.35
N GLN A 59 0.39 5.06 -7.39
CA GLN A 59 0.53 3.94 -8.33
C GLN A 59 0.98 2.66 -7.64
N SER A 60 1.90 2.77 -6.68
CA SER A 60 2.37 1.62 -5.90
C SER A 60 1.26 1.04 -5.03
N VAL A 61 0.49 1.90 -4.36
CA VAL A 61 -0.66 1.50 -3.55
C VAL A 61 -1.72 0.80 -4.39
N ASP A 62 -2.10 1.39 -5.54
CA ASP A 62 -3.11 0.81 -6.41
C ASP A 62 -2.66 -0.55 -6.98
N LYS A 63 -1.38 -0.68 -7.36
CA LYS A 63 -0.79 -1.96 -7.78
C LYS A 63 -0.89 -3.02 -6.66
N LEU A 64 -0.48 -2.68 -5.43
CA LEU A 64 -0.53 -3.62 -4.31
C LEU A 64 -1.96 -3.99 -3.92
N LEU A 65 -2.90 -3.05 -3.96
CA LEU A 65 -4.32 -3.33 -3.73
C LEU A 65 -4.88 -4.31 -4.78
N ASP A 66 -4.50 -4.15 -6.04
CA ASP A 66 -4.93 -5.04 -7.12
C ASP A 66 -4.28 -6.44 -7.02
N GLU A 67 -3.08 -6.55 -6.45
CA GLU A 67 -2.43 -7.84 -6.18
C GLU A 67 -3.04 -8.58 -4.97
N ILE A 68 -3.54 -7.85 -3.96
CA ILE A 68 -4.12 -8.42 -2.74
C ILE A 68 -5.61 -8.78 -2.91
N ARG A 69 -6.37 -8.04 -3.74
CA ARG A 69 -7.81 -8.29 -4.00
C ARG A 69 -8.18 -9.70 -4.51
N PRO A 70 -7.39 -10.37 -5.36
CA PRO A 70 -7.63 -11.74 -5.78
C PRO A 70 -7.55 -12.72 -4.59
N GLU A 71 -6.67 -12.48 -3.61
CA GLU A 71 -6.47 -13.37 -2.47
C GLU A 71 -7.66 -13.35 -1.50
N THR A 72 -8.32 -12.19 -1.33
CA THR A 72 -9.51 -12.06 -0.49
C THR A 72 -10.77 -12.66 -1.13
N ARG A 73 -10.83 -12.77 -2.47
CA ARG A 73 -11.96 -13.39 -3.19
C ARG A 73 -11.93 -14.92 -3.26
N VAL A 74 -10.81 -15.58 -2.94
CA VAL A 74 -10.67 -17.05 -3.09
C VAL A 74 -11.23 -17.84 -1.88
N MET A 75 -11.73 -17.17 -0.84
CA MET A 75 -12.63 -17.81 0.14
C MET A 75 -14.07 -17.33 -0.06
N PRO A 76 -14.77 -17.93 -1.02
CA PRO A 76 -15.99 -18.61 -0.64
C PRO A 76 -15.98 -20.05 -1.16
N LEU A 77 -16.32 -20.99 -0.26
CA LEU A 77 -16.53 -22.41 -0.49
C LEU A 77 -15.27 -23.24 -0.82
N ALA A 78 -14.80 -23.94 0.21
CA ALA A 78 -14.17 -25.22 0.01
C ALA A 78 -15.14 -26.15 -0.76
N ALA A 79 -14.90 -26.36 -2.05
CA ALA A 79 -15.35 -27.54 -2.77
C ALA A 79 -14.40 -27.81 -3.94
N ASN A 80 -13.75 -28.97 -3.88
CA ASN A 80 -13.11 -29.69 -4.97
C ASN A 80 -11.69 -29.26 -5.37
N GLY A 81 -10.74 -29.89 -4.67
CA GLY A 81 -9.61 -30.63 -5.22
C GLY A 81 -8.87 -30.08 -6.45
N ASP A 82 -7.66 -29.59 -6.22
CA ASP A 82 -6.52 -29.94 -7.08
C ASP A 82 -5.20 -29.67 -6.34
N ILE A 83 -4.40 -30.72 -6.11
CA ILE A 83 -3.18 -30.70 -5.28
C ILE A 83 -2.01 -29.98 -6.01
N SER A 84 -2.21 -29.62 -7.28
CA SER A 84 -1.23 -28.96 -8.15
C SER A 84 -1.12 -27.43 -7.96
N LYS A 85 -2.03 -26.79 -7.20
CA LYS A 85 -2.03 -25.32 -6.98
C LYS A 85 -1.09 -24.82 -5.86
N GLY A 86 -0.61 -25.69 -4.97
CA GLY A 86 0.09 -25.28 -3.74
C GLY A 86 1.40 -24.48 -3.94
N ARG A 87 2.25 -24.85 -4.92
CA ARG A 87 3.55 -24.17 -5.10
C ARG A 87 3.47 -22.79 -5.74
N LYS A 88 2.49 -22.55 -6.62
CA LYS A 88 2.33 -21.24 -7.28
C LYS A 88 1.80 -20.19 -6.30
N THR A 89 0.92 -20.61 -5.38
CA THR A 89 0.31 -19.73 -4.37
C THR A 89 1.32 -19.32 -3.29
N GLU A 90 2.25 -20.19 -2.88
CA GLU A 90 3.27 -19.83 -1.88
C GLU A 90 4.32 -18.85 -2.42
N CYS A 91 4.72 -18.98 -3.69
CA CYS A 91 5.64 -18.05 -4.34
C CYS A 91 5.03 -16.63 -4.48
N ALA A 92 3.76 -16.56 -4.92
CA ALA A 92 3.04 -15.28 -5.04
C ALA A 92 2.87 -14.59 -3.68
N GLN A 93 2.60 -15.36 -2.63
CA GLN A 93 2.42 -14.80 -1.29
C GLN A 93 3.72 -14.25 -0.68
N TRP A 94 4.85 -14.93 -0.92
CA TRP A 94 6.14 -14.43 -0.45
C TRP A 94 6.52 -13.12 -1.16
N HIS A 95 6.20 -13.01 -2.45
CA HIS A 95 6.36 -11.78 -3.21
C HIS A 95 5.55 -10.62 -2.62
N ILE A 96 4.25 -10.79 -2.36
CA ILE A 96 3.41 -9.72 -1.80
C ILE A 96 3.91 -9.27 -0.42
N ARG A 97 4.34 -10.21 0.44
CA ARG A 97 4.95 -9.86 1.74
C ARG A 97 6.19 -8.99 1.57
N GLU A 98 7.06 -9.35 0.64
CA GLU A 98 8.29 -8.60 0.37
C GLU A 98 7.97 -7.20 -0.20
N GLU A 99 7.05 -7.11 -1.16
CA GLU A 99 6.62 -5.82 -1.72
C GLU A 99 5.97 -4.92 -0.65
N MET A 100 5.10 -5.47 0.21
CA MET A 100 4.51 -4.75 1.34
C MET A 100 5.58 -4.24 2.31
N PHE A 101 6.58 -5.06 2.62
CA PHE A 101 7.69 -4.65 3.49
C PHE A 101 8.48 -3.47 2.90
N TYR A 102 8.86 -3.53 1.62
CA TYR A 102 9.59 -2.43 0.98
C TYR A 102 8.73 -1.18 0.82
N PHE A 103 7.45 -1.34 0.49
CA PHE A 103 6.49 -0.25 0.41
C PHE A 103 6.36 0.46 1.77
N GLU A 104 6.12 -0.28 2.86
CA GLU A 104 5.98 0.31 4.19
C GLU A 104 7.21 1.13 4.61
N GLN A 105 8.41 0.58 4.40
CA GLN A 105 9.66 1.27 4.76
C GLN A 105 9.85 2.56 3.97
N SER A 106 9.66 2.50 2.65
CA SER A 106 9.80 3.67 1.77
C SER A 106 8.72 4.72 2.05
N TYR A 107 7.47 4.30 2.24
CA TYR A 107 6.35 5.17 2.54
C TYR A 107 6.53 5.91 3.87
N ARG A 108 6.98 5.24 4.93
CA ARG A 108 7.25 5.90 6.24
C ARG A 108 8.29 7.01 6.10
N GLN A 109 9.34 6.79 5.31
CA GLN A 109 10.35 7.81 5.07
C GLN A 109 9.81 8.98 4.22
N PHE A 110 8.98 8.69 3.23
CA PHE A 110 8.31 9.74 2.44
C PHE A 110 7.37 10.57 3.32
N ARG A 111 6.51 9.91 4.10
CA ARG A 111 5.58 10.53 5.04
C ARG A 111 6.29 11.47 6.00
N HIS A 112 7.37 11.00 6.64
CA HIS A 112 8.18 11.84 7.53
C HIS A 112 8.72 13.08 6.80
N ARG A 113 9.32 12.90 5.61
CA ARG A 113 9.85 14.01 4.81
C ARG A 113 8.76 15.01 4.39
N PHE A 114 7.58 14.51 4.02
CA PHE A 114 6.45 15.35 3.66
C PHE A 114 5.95 16.16 4.85
N CYS A 115 5.76 15.52 6.01
CA CYS A 115 5.33 16.22 7.23
C CYS A 115 6.34 17.29 7.67
N SER A 116 7.65 16.99 7.68
CA SER A 116 8.68 17.99 8.00
C SER A 116 8.71 19.15 7.00
N PHE A 117 8.46 18.88 5.72
CA PHE A 117 8.32 19.92 4.71
C PHE A 117 7.08 20.80 4.97
N ALA A 118 5.93 20.18 5.26
CA ALA A 118 4.69 20.89 5.54
C ALA A 118 4.81 21.77 6.79
N GLU A 119 5.37 21.25 7.88
CA GLU A 119 5.68 22.01 9.10
C GLU A 119 6.59 23.20 8.82
N GLY A 120 7.64 23.01 8.01
CA GLY A 120 8.54 24.09 7.60
C GLY A 120 7.85 25.18 6.79
N LEU A 121 6.79 24.84 6.05
CA LEU A 121 6.02 25.79 5.25
C LEU A 121 5.03 26.60 6.09
N GLU A 122 4.50 26.05 7.19
CA GLU A 122 3.58 26.78 8.09
C GLU A 122 4.30 27.78 9.00
N VAL A 123 5.63 27.64 9.18
CA VAL A 123 6.45 28.53 10.01
C VAL A 123 7.10 29.66 9.19
N ALA A 124 7.14 29.55 7.86
CA ALA A 124 7.78 30.49 6.93
C ALA A 124 6.83 31.59 6.45
#